data_AF-E9F7V1-F1
#
_entry.id   AF-E9F7V1-F1
#
_cell.length_a   1.000
_cell.length_b   1.000
_cell.length_c   1.000
_cell.angle_alpha   90.00
_cell.angle_beta   90.00
_cell.angle_gamma   90.00
#
_symmetry.space_group_name_H-M   'P 1'
#
loop_
_entity.id
_entity.type
_entity.pdbx_description
1 polymer ?
#
loop_
_entity_poly.entity_id
_entity_poly.type
_entity_poly.pdbx_seq_one_letter_code
_entity_poly.pdbx_strand_id
1 'polypeptide(L)'
;MAEPVEPIQKRRLLRMTVAHYRQPNVSEEDFHHWVTEKHATQAAKLHAKNGIEGFSIYFAPKSFRNATAELNAKRGSPWVVRDYDAQVEFLFRDMETFYKGASDPDFQALQAEEEPFISGIHAEISIGWIETYVSEGRVVNVGDDGKPMYPTFKESNVAP
;
A
#
# COMPACT_ATOMS: atom_id res chain seq x y z
N MET A 1 36.56 -1.51 17.39
CA MET A 1 35.91 -0.51 16.52
C MET A 1 34.44 -0.91 16.45
N ALA A 2 33.50 -0.01 16.76
CA ALA A 2 32.07 -0.32 16.61
C ALA A 2 31.77 -0.49 15.12
N GLU A 3 30.99 -1.50 14.75
CA GLU A 3 30.54 -1.66 13.37
C GLU A 3 29.74 -0.42 12.92
N PRO A 4 29.83 -0.03 11.63
CA PRO A 4 29.03 1.08 11.13
C PRO A 4 27.55 0.77 11.33
N VAL A 5 26.82 1.69 11.98
CA VAL A 5 25.37 1.57 12.11
C VAL A 5 24.77 1.58 10.70
N GLU A 6 24.04 0.52 10.37
CA GLU A 6 23.43 0.38 9.05
C GLU A 6 22.48 1.55 8.75
N PRO A 7 22.46 2.10 7.52
CA PRO A 7 21.57 3.22 7.17
C PRO A 7 20.09 2.89 7.44
N ILE A 8 19.30 3.89 7.84
CA ILE A 8 17.89 3.69 8.21
C ILE A 8 17.08 3.07 7.07
N GLN A 9 17.43 3.36 5.82
CA GLN A 9 16.82 2.82 4.60
C GLN A 9 16.86 1.29 4.56
N LYS A 10 17.88 0.64 5.13
CA LYS A 10 17.93 -0.83 5.18
C LYS A 10 17.15 -1.42 6.36
N ARG A 11 16.95 -0.63 7.42
CA ARG A 11 16.31 -1.08 8.67
C ARG A 11 14.83 -0.69 8.78
N ARG A 12 14.35 0.19 7.90
CA ARG A 12 12.98 0.69 7.85
C ARG A 12 12.37 0.37 6.49
N LEU A 13 11.14 -0.13 6.48
CA LEU A 13 10.37 -0.38 5.26
C LEU A 13 9.26 0.67 5.18
N LEU A 14 9.25 1.45 4.12
CA LEU A 14 8.21 2.43 3.85
C LEU A 14 6.99 1.72 3.26
N ARG A 15 5.80 2.24 3.57
CA ARG A 15 4.54 1.88 2.96
C ARG A 15 3.88 3.15 2.44
N MET A 16 3.57 3.15 1.15
CA MET A 16 2.69 4.15 0.55
C MET A 16 1.37 3.49 0.19
N THR A 17 0.28 4.19 0.45
CA THR A 17 -1.07 3.74 0.12
C THR A 17 -1.75 4.74 -0.78
N VAL A 18 -2.46 4.30 -1.81
CA VAL A 18 -3.29 5.15 -2.67
C VAL A 18 -4.68 4.54 -2.78
N ALA A 19 -5.68 5.18 -2.19
CA ALA A 19 -7.07 4.80 -2.30
C ALA A 19 -7.67 5.34 -3.59
N HIS A 20 -8.35 4.47 -4.34
CA HIS A 20 -8.94 4.74 -5.65
C HIS A 20 -10.45 4.49 -5.62
N TYR A 21 -11.16 5.36 -6.33
CA TYR A 21 -12.57 5.19 -6.65
C TYR A 21 -12.68 4.75 -8.11
N ARG A 22 -13.57 3.80 -8.40
CA ARG A 22 -13.86 3.45 -9.79
C ARG A 22 -14.68 4.55 -10.46
N GLN A 23 -14.65 4.63 -11.78
CA GLN A 23 -15.56 5.49 -12.52
C GLN A 23 -17.03 5.10 -12.24
N PRO A 24 -17.96 6.06 -12.09
CA PRO A 24 -19.35 5.75 -11.71
C PRO A 24 -20.08 4.79 -12.64
N ASN A 25 -19.70 4.77 -13.93
CA ASN A 25 -20.27 3.93 -14.98
C ASN A 25 -19.60 2.54 -15.10
N VAL A 26 -18.58 2.23 -14.32
CA VAL A 26 -17.87 0.94 -14.35
C VAL A 26 -18.35 0.07 -13.20
N SER A 27 -18.77 -1.16 -13.46
CA SER A 27 -19.22 -2.07 -12.39
C SER A 27 -18.06 -2.50 -11.47
N GLU A 28 -18.34 -2.96 -10.25
CA GLU A 28 -17.28 -3.46 -9.35
C GLU A 28 -16.57 -4.69 -9.93
N GLU A 29 -17.28 -5.51 -10.71
CA GLU A 29 -16.74 -6.69 -11.38
C GLU A 29 -15.84 -6.32 -12.56
N ASP A 30 -16.30 -5.43 -13.44
CA ASP A 30 -15.50 -4.93 -14.57
C ASP A 30 -14.24 -4.20 -14.07
N PHE A 31 -14.40 -3.40 -13.01
CA PHE A 31 -13.29 -2.73 -12.34
C PHE A 31 -12.26 -3.74 -11.83
N HIS A 32 -12.69 -4.75 -11.06
CA HIS A 32 -11.79 -5.77 -10.55
C HIS A 32 -11.09 -6.54 -11.69
N HIS A 33 -11.84 -6.99 -12.69
CA HIS A 33 -11.28 -7.73 -13.83
C HIS A 33 -10.21 -6.92 -14.55
N TRP A 34 -10.48 -5.65 -14.87
CA TRP A 34 -9.50 -4.78 -15.51
C TRP A 34 -8.28 -4.54 -14.61
N VAL A 35 -8.49 -4.17 -13.34
CA VAL A 35 -7.40 -3.91 -12.38
C VAL A 35 -6.50 -5.12 -12.25
N THR A 36 -7.04 -6.34 -12.10
CA THR A 36 -6.19 -7.52 -11.87
C THR A 36 -5.58 -8.07 -13.15
N GLU A 37 -6.36 -8.19 -14.23
CA GLU A 37 -5.91 -8.92 -15.41
C GLU A 37 -5.20 -8.05 -16.44
N LYS A 38 -5.47 -6.75 -16.47
CA LYS A 38 -4.88 -5.82 -17.44
C LYS A 38 -3.83 -4.92 -16.81
N HIS A 39 -4.05 -4.46 -15.58
CA HIS A 39 -3.20 -3.45 -14.97
C HIS A 39 -2.16 -4.05 -13.99
N ALA A 40 -2.61 -4.59 -12.86
CA ALA A 40 -1.78 -5.00 -11.73
C ALA A 40 -0.71 -6.05 -12.10
N THR A 41 -1.02 -7.00 -12.96
CA THR A 41 -0.07 -8.04 -13.41
C THR A 41 1.10 -7.48 -14.23
N GLN A 42 0.88 -6.40 -14.98
CA GLN A 42 1.92 -5.69 -15.72
C GLN A 42 2.70 -4.75 -14.78
N ALA A 43 1.97 -3.97 -13.98
CA ALA A 43 2.54 -3.06 -12.98
C ALA A 43 3.49 -3.80 -12.03
N ALA A 44 3.11 -4.99 -11.53
CA ALA A 44 3.93 -5.78 -10.62
C ALA A 44 5.33 -6.09 -11.18
N LYS A 45 5.45 -6.39 -12.49
CA LYS A 45 6.75 -6.66 -13.14
C LYS A 45 7.61 -5.40 -13.20
N LEU A 46 7.00 -4.25 -13.50
CA LEU A 46 7.67 -2.95 -13.58
C LEU A 46 8.11 -2.49 -12.18
N HIS A 47 7.26 -2.65 -11.16
CA HIS A 47 7.58 -2.33 -9.77
C HIS A 47 8.75 -3.18 -9.27
N ALA A 48 8.71 -4.50 -9.47
CA ALA A 48 9.79 -5.40 -9.07
C ALA A 48 11.12 -5.06 -9.78
N LYS A 49 11.08 -4.81 -11.10
CA LYS A 49 12.25 -4.37 -11.88
C LYS A 49 12.88 -3.09 -11.34
N ASN A 50 12.07 -2.19 -10.79
CA ASN A 50 12.50 -0.90 -10.28
C ASN A 50 12.85 -0.89 -8.78
N GLY A 51 12.75 -2.02 -8.09
CA GLY A 51 13.20 -2.17 -6.69
C GLY A 51 12.11 -2.00 -5.64
N ILE A 52 10.84 -1.93 -6.03
CA ILE A 52 9.71 -2.01 -5.09
C ILE A 52 9.69 -3.42 -4.49
N GLU A 53 9.68 -3.51 -3.16
CA GLU A 53 9.74 -4.78 -2.41
C GLU A 53 8.35 -5.42 -2.23
N GLY A 54 7.28 -4.63 -2.35
CA GLY A 54 5.92 -5.13 -2.22
C GLY A 54 4.93 -4.28 -3.00
N PHE A 55 3.98 -4.96 -3.63
CA PHE A 55 2.87 -4.35 -4.36
C PHE A 55 1.62 -5.18 -4.08
N SER A 56 0.59 -4.55 -3.51
CA SER A 56 -0.69 -5.21 -3.23
C SER A 56 -1.86 -4.28 -3.48
N ILE A 57 -3.04 -4.88 -3.65
CA ILE A 57 -4.29 -4.16 -3.82
C ILE A 57 -5.29 -4.71 -2.80
N TYR A 58 -5.78 -3.82 -1.94
CA TYR A 58 -6.89 -4.09 -1.04
C TYR A 58 -8.19 -3.68 -1.73
N PHE A 59 -9.05 -4.64 -2.05
CA PHE A 59 -10.38 -4.38 -2.61
C PHE A 59 -11.42 -4.23 -1.52
N ALA A 60 -12.22 -3.18 -1.60
CA ALA A 60 -13.31 -2.89 -0.68
C ALA A 60 -14.65 -2.77 -1.44
N PRO A 61 -15.15 -3.85 -2.06
CA PRO A 61 -16.41 -3.80 -2.77
C PRO A 61 -17.58 -3.52 -1.80
N LYS A 62 -18.73 -3.15 -2.36
CA LYS A 62 -19.90 -2.68 -1.62
C LYS A 62 -20.35 -3.67 -0.55
N SER A 63 -20.30 -4.97 -0.81
CA SER A 63 -20.64 -6.00 0.18
C SER A 63 -19.76 -5.94 1.43
N PHE A 64 -18.46 -5.67 1.29
CA PHE A 64 -17.52 -5.58 2.41
C PHE A 64 -17.63 -4.23 3.13
N ARG A 65 -17.87 -3.13 2.39
CA ARG A 65 -18.16 -1.82 3.00
C ARG A 65 -19.46 -1.86 3.82
N ASN A 66 -20.49 -2.53 3.32
CA ASN A 66 -21.73 -2.78 4.06
C ASN A 66 -21.48 -3.61 5.33
N ALA A 67 -20.73 -4.71 5.22
CA ALA A 67 -20.36 -5.50 6.40
C ALA A 67 -19.58 -4.69 7.44
N THR A 68 -18.71 -3.78 6.99
CA THR A 68 -17.96 -2.86 7.86
C THR A 68 -18.89 -1.84 8.52
N ALA A 69 -19.86 -1.31 7.79
CA ALA A 69 -20.88 -0.41 8.33
C ALA A 69 -21.77 -1.10 9.38
N GLU A 70 -22.17 -2.35 9.15
CA GLU A 70 -22.91 -3.15 10.14
C GLU A 70 -22.08 -3.41 11.41
N LEU A 71 -20.80 -3.72 11.25
CA LEU A 71 -19.88 -3.88 12.39
C LEU A 71 -19.75 -2.57 13.19
N ASN A 72 -19.62 -1.44 12.50
CA ASN A 72 -19.55 -0.12 13.11
C ASN A 72 -20.86 0.23 13.84
N ALA A 73 -22.01 -0.07 13.23
CA ALA A 73 -23.33 0.16 13.82
C ALA A 73 -23.53 -0.60 15.13
N LYS A 74 -23.03 -1.85 15.22
CA LYS A 74 -23.03 -2.64 16.47
C LYS A 74 -22.25 -1.97 17.62
N ARG A 75 -21.42 -0.97 17.33
CA ARG A 75 -20.66 -0.19 18.32
C ARG A 75 -21.17 1.25 18.48
N GLY A 76 -22.32 1.59 17.91
CA GLY A 76 -22.86 2.95 17.93
C GLY A 76 -22.23 3.90 16.90
N SER A 77 -21.68 3.34 15.82
CA SER A 77 -21.10 4.08 14.69
C SER A 77 -19.96 5.07 15.00
N PRO A 78 -18.96 4.72 15.84
CA PRO A 78 -17.85 5.63 16.16
C PRO A 78 -16.83 5.80 15.02
N TRP A 79 -16.85 4.93 14.00
CA TRP A 79 -15.84 4.93 12.94
C TRP A 79 -16.32 5.59 11.65
N VAL A 80 -15.39 6.13 10.88
CA VAL A 80 -15.62 6.49 9.48
C VAL A 80 -15.39 5.24 8.63
N VAL A 81 -16.43 4.78 7.94
CA VAL A 81 -16.30 3.71 6.96
C VAL A 81 -15.86 4.33 5.65
N ARG A 82 -14.68 3.94 5.20
CA ARG A 82 -14.09 4.42 3.94
C ARG A 82 -14.85 3.82 2.75
N ASP A 83 -15.09 4.65 1.74
CA ASP A 83 -15.96 4.32 0.60
C ASP A 83 -15.21 4.17 -0.74
N TYR A 84 -13.87 4.23 -0.74
CA TYR A 84 -13.05 3.85 -1.89
C TYR A 84 -13.29 2.39 -2.30
N ASP A 85 -13.09 2.07 -3.59
CA ASP A 85 -13.30 0.72 -4.14
C ASP A 85 -12.05 -0.16 -4.03
N ALA A 86 -10.87 0.44 -4.12
CA ALA A 86 -9.60 -0.24 -3.91
C ALA A 86 -8.56 0.67 -3.28
N GLN A 87 -7.57 0.08 -2.63
CA GLN A 87 -6.38 0.76 -2.14
C GLN A 87 -5.14 0.00 -2.59
N VAL A 88 -4.28 0.69 -3.34
CA VAL A 88 -2.99 0.16 -3.77
C VAL A 88 -1.96 0.42 -2.69
N GLU A 89 -1.06 -0.53 -2.45
CA GLU A 89 0.02 -0.40 -1.48
C GLU A 89 1.37 -0.73 -2.10
N PHE A 90 2.35 0.13 -1.84
CA PHE A 90 3.74 -0.04 -2.25
C PHE A 90 4.64 -0.15 -1.04
N LEU A 91 5.54 -1.13 -1.02
CA LEU A 91 6.59 -1.27 -0.01
C LEU A 91 7.97 -1.03 -0.64
N PHE A 92 8.76 -0.13 -0.06
CA PHE A 92 10.06 0.29 -0.61
C PHE A 92 10.95 0.92 0.47
N ARG A 93 12.24 1.17 0.17
CA ARG A 93 13.24 1.63 1.15
C ARG A 93 13.49 3.13 1.17
N ASP A 94 13.36 3.78 0.01
CA ASP A 94 13.65 5.20 -0.17
C ASP A 94 12.81 5.81 -1.29
N MET A 95 12.68 7.14 -1.26
CA MET A 95 11.89 7.86 -2.26
C MET A 95 12.52 7.79 -3.66
N GLU A 96 13.84 7.61 -3.79
CA GLU A 96 14.50 7.47 -5.08
C GLU A 96 14.00 6.23 -5.84
N THR A 97 13.90 5.10 -5.16
CA THR A 97 13.35 3.85 -5.67
C THR A 97 11.90 4.04 -6.13
N PHE A 98 11.09 4.74 -5.33
CA PHE A 98 9.72 5.06 -5.69
C PHE A 98 9.64 5.94 -6.96
N TYR A 99 10.40 7.04 -7.01
CA TYR A 99 10.40 7.95 -8.16
C TYR A 99 10.91 7.31 -9.44
N LYS A 100 11.90 6.42 -9.33
CA LYS A 100 12.38 5.62 -10.45
C LYS A 100 11.25 4.76 -11.03
N GLY A 101 10.50 4.06 -10.16
CA GLY A 101 9.34 3.28 -10.60
C GLY A 101 8.24 4.16 -11.21
N ALA A 102 7.92 5.30 -10.59
CA ALA A 102 6.90 6.23 -11.08
C ALA A 102 7.28 6.92 -12.41
N SER A 103 8.57 7.02 -12.70
CA SER A 103 9.10 7.60 -13.94
C SER A 103 9.40 6.57 -15.03
N ASP A 104 9.11 5.28 -14.79
CA ASP A 104 9.28 4.23 -15.81
C ASP A 104 8.28 4.51 -16.97
N PRO A 105 8.75 4.67 -18.22
CA PRO A 105 7.88 5.00 -19.35
C PRO A 105 6.78 3.96 -19.59
N ASP A 106 7.08 2.68 -19.36
CA ASP A 106 6.10 1.60 -19.53
C ASP A 106 5.01 1.71 -18.44
N PHE A 107 5.39 2.13 -17.22
CA PHE A 107 4.45 2.35 -16.13
C PHE A 107 3.60 3.61 -16.34
N GLN A 108 4.17 4.68 -16.90
CA GLN A 108 3.40 5.87 -17.26
C GLN A 108 2.38 5.59 -18.36
N ALA A 109 2.76 4.78 -19.36
CA ALA A 109 1.83 4.33 -20.39
C ALA A 109 0.68 3.51 -19.77
N LEU A 110 0.99 2.61 -18.84
CA LEU A 110 -0.01 1.80 -18.14
C LEU A 110 -0.96 2.65 -17.25
N GLN A 111 -0.43 3.66 -16.55
CA GLN A 111 -1.24 4.61 -15.79
C GLN A 111 -2.17 5.44 -16.68
N ALA A 112 -1.75 5.77 -17.91
CA ALA A 112 -2.61 6.51 -18.83
C ALA A 112 -3.86 5.71 -19.27
N GLU A 113 -3.84 4.38 -19.13
CA GLU A 113 -4.99 3.51 -19.40
C GLU A 113 -6.01 3.47 -18.24
N GLU A 114 -5.71 4.09 -17.09
CA GLU A 114 -6.57 4.05 -15.90
C GLU A 114 -7.83 4.91 -16.02
N GLU A 115 -7.78 6.01 -16.77
CA GLU A 115 -8.84 7.04 -16.80
C GLU A 115 -10.27 6.50 -17.06
N PRO A 116 -10.48 5.51 -17.96
CA PRO A 116 -11.81 4.93 -18.16
C PRO A 116 -12.34 4.08 -16.99
N PHE A 117 -11.47 3.66 -16.07
CA PHE A 117 -11.79 2.72 -14.98
C PHE A 117 -11.67 3.34 -13.59
N ILE A 118 -10.71 4.23 -13.40
CA ILE A 118 -10.37 4.88 -12.14
C ILE A 118 -10.72 6.37 -12.23
N SER A 119 -11.37 6.87 -11.19
CA SER A 119 -11.63 8.28 -11.03
C SER A 119 -10.36 9.02 -10.61
N GLY A 120 -9.97 10.04 -11.39
CA GLY A 120 -8.84 10.92 -11.07
C GLY A 120 -9.12 11.93 -9.94
N ILE A 121 -10.30 11.88 -9.30
CA ILE A 121 -10.69 12.75 -8.19
C ILE A 121 -10.81 11.96 -6.89
N HIS A 122 -10.62 12.65 -5.76
CA HIS A 122 -10.74 12.09 -4.41
C HIS A 122 -9.75 10.98 -4.03
N ALA A 123 -8.73 10.73 -4.85
CA ALA A 123 -7.67 9.80 -4.46
C ALA A 123 -7.05 10.21 -3.12
N GLU A 124 -6.87 9.26 -2.23
CA GLU A 124 -6.31 9.51 -0.89
C GLU A 124 -4.97 8.80 -0.74
N ILE A 125 -3.94 9.58 -0.46
CA ILE A 125 -2.57 9.10 -0.39
C ILE A 125 -2.00 9.23 1.02
N SER A 126 -1.25 8.23 1.45
CA SER A 126 -0.46 8.30 2.68
C SER A 126 0.89 7.62 2.50
N ILE A 127 1.90 8.09 3.24
CA ILE A 127 3.20 7.44 3.34
C ILE A 127 3.59 7.35 4.81
N GLY A 128 4.13 6.19 5.20
CA GLY A 128 4.67 5.93 6.52
C GLY A 128 5.67 4.79 6.47
N TRP A 129 6.07 4.27 7.63
CA TRP A 129 6.80 3.01 7.72
C TRP A 129 5.94 1.93 8.35
N ILE A 130 6.31 0.67 8.11
CA ILE A 130 5.65 -0.48 8.68
C ILE A 130 6.58 -1.27 9.61
N GLU A 131 5.99 -1.75 10.70
CA GLU A 131 6.58 -2.68 11.64
C GLU A 131 5.65 -3.89 11.73
N THR A 132 6.13 -5.05 11.28
CA THR A 132 5.38 -6.30 11.22
C THR A 132 5.72 -7.15 12.43
N TYR A 133 4.73 -7.35 13.32
CA TYR A 133 4.87 -8.17 14.52
C TYR A 133 4.35 -9.60 14.34
N VAL A 134 3.50 -9.83 13.34
CA VAL A 134 2.97 -11.15 12.97
C VAL A 134 3.03 -11.31 11.45
N SER A 135 3.60 -12.42 10.99
CA SER A 135 3.62 -12.81 9.58
C SER A 135 3.40 -14.31 9.47
N GLU A 136 2.55 -14.74 8.53
CA GLU A 136 2.21 -16.16 8.32
C GLU A 136 1.80 -16.89 9.61
N GLY A 137 1.02 -16.21 10.47
CA GLY A 137 0.56 -16.75 11.75
C GLY A 137 1.64 -16.90 12.82
N ARG A 138 2.86 -16.38 12.59
CA ARG A 138 4.00 -16.46 13.51
C ARG A 138 4.41 -15.09 14.01
N VAL A 139 4.81 -15.01 15.28
CA VAL A 139 5.43 -13.80 15.84
C VAL A 139 6.79 -13.60 15.18
N VAL A 140 7.03 -12.39 14.69
CA VAL A 140 8.28 -11.99 14.02
C VAL A 140 8.74 -10.63 14.56
N ASN A 141 10.03 -10.34 14.46
CA ASN A 141 10.63 -9.05 14.87
C ASN A 141 10.39 -8.67 16.35
N VAL A 142 10.27 -9.69 17.21
CA VAL A 142 10.24 -9.56 18.68
C VAL A 142 11.40 -10.40 19.20
N GLY A 143 12.30 -9.80 20.00
CA GLY A 143 13.42 -10.49 20.61
C GLY A 143 12.99 -11.42 21.74
N ASP A 144 13.88 -12.31 22.18
CA ASP A 144 13.61 -13.24 23.29
C ASP A 144 13.26 -12.53 24.62
N ASP A 145 13.64 -11.25 24.75
CA ASP A 145 13.31 -10.38 25.88
C ASP A 145 11.93 -9.70 25.76
N GLY A 146 11.16 -10.01 24.72
CA GLY A 146 9.84 -9.46 24.44
C GLY A 146 9.85 -8.05 23.83
N LYS A 147 11.02 -7.50 23.47
CA LYS A 147 11.12 -6.15 22.89
C LYS A 147 11.10 -6.17 21.36
N PRO A 148 10.63 -5.07 20.70
CA PRO A 148 10.69 -4.96 19.25
C PRO A 148 12.14 -4.99 18.73
N MET A 149 12.35 -5.66 17.60
CA MET A 149 13.65 -5.70 16.90
C MET A 149 13.81 -4.56 15.87
N TYR A 150 13.03 -3.49 16.02
CA TYR A 150 13.04 -2.33 15.13
C TYR A 150 13.93 -1.20 15.64
N PRO A 151 14.38 -0.28 14.76
CA PRO A 151 14.98 0.97 15.19
C PRO A 151 14.03 1.75 16.09
N THR A 152 14.58 2.57 16.98
CA THR A 152 13.76 3.42 17.86
C THR A 152 12.95 4.42 17.04
N PHE A 153 11.85 4.95 17.60
CA PHE A 153 11.08 6.01 16.95
C PHE A 153 11.96 7.20 16.53
N LYS A 154 12.94 7.59 17.35
CA LYS A 154 13.85 8.69 17.00
C LYS A 154 14.71 8.39 15.77
N GLU A 155 15.15 7.14 15.62
CA GLU A 155 15.89 6.70 14.42
C GLU A 155 14.98 6.57 13.21
N SER A 156 13.74 6.09 13.40
CA SER A 156 12.77 5.88 12.32
C SER A 156 12.03 7.15 11.89
N ASN A 157 11.94 8.17 12.73
CA ASN A 157 11.22 9.41 12.44
C ASN A 157 12.11 10.44 11.74
N VAL A 158 12.59 10.05 10.57
CA VAL A 158 13.33 10.92 9.63
C VAL A 158 12.58 10.90 8.31
N ALA A 159 12.42 12.06 7.67
CA ALA A 159 11.73 12.11 6.38
C ALA A 159 12.43 11.16 5.37
N PRO A 160 11.65 10.37 4.62
CA PRO A 160 12.19 9.39 3.67
C PRO A 160 12.78 10.02 2.41
#